data_AF-A0A3D5SGZ1-F1
#
_entry.id   AF-A0A3D5SGZ1-F1
#
_cell.length_a   1.000
_cell.length_b   1.000
_cell.length_c   1.000
_cell.angle_alpha   90.00
_cell.angle_beta   90.00
_cell.angle_gamma   90.00
#
_symmetry.space_group_name_H-M   'P 1'
#
loop_
_entity.id
_entity.type
_entity.pdbx_description
1 polymer ?
#
loop_
_entity_poly.entity_id
_entity_poly.type
_entity_poly.pdbx_seq_one_letter_code
_entity_poly.pdbx_strand_id
1 'polypeptide(L)'
;MKVICRFILQYYLKYLTKLVLVVRRPLVVAVAGSANKAFFKEKIKESLRLTGLAVRSNPKNFNTLVGLPLAILDLPSGYHSYRGWLPIIFRSPLALWQRGFPKVLVLEFGVSDPGEMKKLLAIVKPKMAVITGITQRYLEAFSDVDELVGEYEYLVKKVAKKGLVVLNYDNARLRVVAKQARARVKFFSLQSDCPEEFDVKNFWRAKELGRGEIGEIVQVVHDMLDWQQELDRFGQHHIYALLAGLIVKEEILKQENV
;
A
#
# COMPACT_ATOMS: atom_id res chain seq x y z
N MET A 1 17.54 -22.03 -0.75
CA MET A 1 17.19 -22.50 0.61
C MET A 1 16.24 -23.69 0.50
N LYS A 2 16.52 -24.83 1.16
CA LYS A 2 15.61 -25.98 1.19
C LYS A 2 14.23 -25.50 1.67
N VAL A 3 13.18 -26.05 1.06
CA VAL A 3 11.79 -25.62 1.28
C VAL A 3 11.42 -25.60 2.78
N ILE A 4 11.86 -26.62 3.52
CA ILE A 4 11.64 -26.74 4.98
C ILE A 4 12.25 -25.56 5.75
N CYS A 5 13.50 -25.21 5.49
CA CYS A 5 14.17 -24.07 6.14
C CYS A 5 13.44 -22.74 5.84
N ARG A 6 12.91 -22.60 4.62
CA ARG A 6 12.12 -21.43 4.21
C ARG A 6 10.83 -21.31 5.04
N PHE A 7 10.14 -22.43 5.29
CA PHE A 7 8.93 -22.44 6.11
C PHE A 7 9.21 -22.09 7.57
N ILE A 8 10.27 -22.67 8.17
CA ILE A 8 10.68 -22.37 9.54
C ILE A 8 11.00 -20.87 9.67
N LEU A 9 11.78 -20.33 8.74
CA LEU A 9 12.12 -18.91 8.70
C LEU A 9 10.88 -18.02 8.55
N GLN A 10 9.97 -18.35 7.63
CA GLN A 10 8.72 -17.61 7.44
C GLN A 10 7.90 -17.57 8.73
N TYR A 11 7.77 -18.70 9.42
CA TYR A 11 7.04 -18.78 10.68
C TYR A 11 7.72 -17.92 11.73
N TYR A 12 9.02 -18.12 11.96
CA TYR A 12 9.81 -17.32 12.90
C TYR A 12 9.65 -15.81 12.69
N LEU A 13 9.90 -15.34 11.46
CA LEU A 13 9.77 -13.92 11.10
C LEU A 13 8.33 -13.43 11.28
N LYS A 14 7.32 -14.22 10.89
CA LYS A 14 5.91 -13.87 11.08
C LYS A 14 5.59 -13.60 12.54
N TYR A 15 5.96 -14.49 13.47
CA TYR A 15 5.63 -14.30 14.89
C TYR A 15 6.35 -13.10 15.48
N LEU A 16 7.63 -12.94 15.15
CA LEU A 16 8.41 -11.79 15.60
C LEU A 16 7.85 -10.47 15.07
N THR A 17 7.52 -10.39 13.78
CA THR A 17 6.89 -9.20 13.18
C THR A 17 5.56 -8.90 13.84
N LYS A 18 4.71 -9.91 14.10
CA LYS A 18 3.45 -9.71 14.83
C LYS A 18 3.68 -9.13 16.22
N LEU A 19 4.68 -9.64 16.95
CA LEU A 19 5.03 -9.14 18.26
C LEU A 19 5.46 -7.66 18.20
N VAL A 20 6.36 -7.31 17.26
CA VAL A 20 6.79 -5.93 17.04
C VAL A 20 5.60 -5.02 16.70
N LEU A 21 4.68 -5.45 15.84
CA LEU A 21 3.50 -4.65 15.49
C LEU A 21 2.54 -4.46 16.68
N VAL A 22 2.41 -5.43 17.56
CA VAL A 22 1.59 -5.32 18.79
C VAL A 22 2.22 -4.37 19.82
N VAL A 23 3.56 -4.41 19.95
CA VAL A 23 4.31 -3.56 20.89
C VAL A 23 4.43 -2.13 20.37
N ARG A 24 4.76 -1.94 19.10
CA ARG A 24 5.04 -0.63 18.49
C ARG A 24 3.82 0.08 17.94
N ARG A 25 2.75 -0.67 17.63
CA ARG A 25 1.44 -0.19 17.14
C ARG A 25 1.53 0.89 16.04
N PRO A 26 2.35 0.71 14.99
CA PRO A 26 2.37 1.66 13.89
C PRO A 26 1.03 1.67 13.14
N LEU A 27 0.70 2.80 12.52
CA LEU A 27 -0.35 2.84 11.51
C LEU A 27 0.16 2.18 10.23
N VAL A 28 -0.56 1.18 9.73
CA VAL A 28 -0.17 0.48 8.50
C VAL A 28 -1.10 0.84 7.35
N VAL A 29 -0.50 1.33 6.26
CA VAL A 29 -1.11 1.56 4.94
C VAL A 29 -0.62 0.45 4.00
N ALA A 30 -1.49 -0.45 3.55
CA ALA A 30 -1.16 -1.42 2.53
C ALA A 30 -1.35 -0.81 1.13
N VAL A 31 -0.38 -1.01 0.23
CA VAL A 31 -0.43 -0.63 -1.18
C VAL A 31 -0.39 -1.90 -2.01
N ALA A 32 -1.46 -2.17 -2.76
CA ALA A 32 -1.66 -3.40 -3.52
C ALA A 32 -2.16 -3.09 -4.94
N GLY A 33 -2.19 -4.10 -5.80
CA GLY A 33 -2.60 -4.00 -7.21
C GLY A 33 -1.64 -4.77 -8.13
N SER A 34 -2.02 -5.01 -9.37
CA SER A 34 -1.15 -5.76 -10.30
C SER A 34 -0.07 -4.87 -10.94
N ALA A 35 -0.26 -3.55 -10.95
CA ALA A 35 0.64 -2.59 -11.58
C ALA A 35 0.92 -1.37 -10.68
N ASN A 36 2.04 -0.67 -10.92
CA ASN A 36 2.38 0.63 -10.34
C ASN A 36 2.46 0.74 -8.81
N LYS A 37 2.38 -0.37 -8.06
CA LYS A 37 2.43 -0.40 -6.59
C LYS A 37 3.62 0.38 -6.01
N ALA A 38 4.81 0.19 -6.58
CA ALA A 38 6.03 0.83 -6.09
C ALA A 38 5.96 2.37 -6.20
N PHE A 39 5.40 2.89 -7.30
CA PHE A 39 5.23 4.34 -7.50
C PHE A 39 4.26 4.93 -6.48
N PHE A 40 3.11 4.28 -6.27
CA PHE A 40 2.13 4.70 -5.27
C PHE A 40 2.72 4.68 -3.85
N LYS A 41 3.42 3.61 -3.50
CA LYS A 41 4.10 3.48 -2.20
C LYS A 41 5.05 4.64 -1.94
N GLU A 42 5.90 4.98 -2.91
CA GLU A 42 6.85 6.09 -2.74
C GLU A 42 6.14 7.45 -2.71
N LYS A 43 5.12 7.68 -3.55
CA LYS A 43 4.38 8.95 -3.51
C LYS A 43 3.60 9.16 -2.21
N ILE A 44 2.93 8.12 -1.70
CA ILE A 44 2.26 8.16 -0.39
C ILE A 44 3.27 8.45 0.72
N LYS A 45 4.43 7.79 0.69
CA LYS A 45 5.50 8.03 1.68
C LYS A 45 6.04 9.46 1.61
N GLU A 46 6.22 10.02 0.41
CA GLU A 46 6.61 11.42 0.21
C GLU A 46 5.56 12.37 0.81
N SER A 47 4.29 12.19 0.45
CA SER A 47 3.19 13.02 0.95
C SER A 47 3.08 13.03 2.48
N LEU A 48 3.37 11.89 3.12
CA LEU A 48 3.36 11.77 4.59
C LEU A 48 4.64 12.32 5.24
N ARG A 49 5.79 12.24 4.59
CA ARG A 49 7.02 12.86 5.13
C ARG A 49 6.93 14.38 5.19
N LEU A 50 6.21 14.99 4.26
CA LEU A 50 5.96 16.43 4.26
C LEU A 50 5.17 16.90 5.49
N THR A 51 4.52 16.01 6.24
CA THR A 51 3.84 16.36 7.50
C THR A 51 4.73 16.20 8.73
N GLY A 52 6.00 15.85 8.57
CA GLY A 52 6.93 15.59 9.68
C GLY A 52 6.78 14.21 10.34
N LEU A 53 5.94 13.33 9.80
CA LEU A 53 5.76 11.99 10.35
C LEU A 53 6.96 11.08 10.06
N ALA A 54 7.30 10.23 11.04
CA ALA A 54 8.26 9.15 10.87
C ALA A 54 7.63 8.02 10.04
N VAL A 55 7.98 7.93 8.75
CA VAL A 55 7.39 7.00 7.78
C VAL A 55 8.46 6.05 7.22
N ARG A 56 8.14 4.76 7.15
CA ARG A 56 8.95 3.72 6.48
C ARG A 56 8.13 2.99 5.41
N SER A 57 8.79 2.59 4.32
CA SER A 57 8.22 1.75 3.26
C SER A 57 9.09 0.51 2.99
N ASN A 58 8.57 -0.51 2.32
CA ASN A 58 9.38 -1.69 1.96
C ASN A 58 10.53 -1.27 1.02
N PRO A 59 11.79 -1.66 1.33
CA PRO A 59 12.88 -1.50 0.40
C PRO A 59 12.72 -2.48 -0.76
N LYS A 60 13.05 -2.04 -1.98
CA LYS A 60 13.05 -2.89 -3.18
C LYS A 60 11.72 -3.65 -3.35
N ASN A 61 11.79 -4.95 -3.58
CA ASN A 61 10.69 -5.90 -3.77
C ASN A 61 10.37 -6.72 -2.51
N PHE A 62 10.55 -6.15 -1.31
CA PHE A 62 10.26 -6.84 -0.05
C PHE A 62 8.75 -6.89 0.24
N ASN A 63 7.97 -7.44 -0.70
CA ASN A 63 6.51 -7.43 -0.69
C ASN A 63 5.89 -8.84 -0.53
N THR A 64 6.73 -9.86 -0.31
CA THR A 64 6.34 -11.29 -0.14
C THR A 64 6.32 -11.73 1.33
N LEU A 65 5.97 -13.00 1.60
CA LEU A 65 5.88 -13.59 2.95
C LEU A 65 7.17 -13.53 3.79
N VAL A 66 8.33 -13.41 3.15
CA VAL A 66 9.61 -13.22 3.83
C VAL A 66 10.05 -11.76 3.78
N GLY A 67 9.90 -11.11 2.62
CA GLY A 67 10.33 -9.73 2.44
C GLY A 67 9.56 -8.75 3.32
N LEU A 68 8.24 -8.90 3.44
CA LEU A 68 7.39 -7.99 4.21
C LEU A 68 7.78 -7.98 5.71
N PRO A 69 7.97 -9.11 6.40
CA PRO A 69 8.58 -9.14 7.73
C PRO A 69 9.91 -8.40 7.83
N LEU A 70 10.84 -8.66 6.90
CA LEU A 70 12.16 -8.02 6.92
C LEU A 70 12.07 -6.50 6.77
N ALA A 71 11.18 -6.02 5.89
CA ALA A 71 10.94 -4.59 5.70
C ALA A 71 10.44 -3.91 6.98
N ILE A 72 9.55 -4.57 7.72
CA ILE A 72 8.99 -4.04 8.97
C ILE A 72 10.05 -4.02 10.07
N LEU A 73 10.82 -5.10 10.17
CA LEU A 73 11.88 -5.27 11.17
C LEU A 73 13.16 -4.49 10.85
N ASP A 74 13.23 -3.83 9.70
CA ASP A 74 14.41 -3.09 9.21
C ASP A 74 15.66 -3.97 9.04
N LEU A 75 15.45 -5.16 8.47
CA LEU A 75 16.49 -6.17 8.31
C LEU A 75 16.85 -6.37 6.84
N PRO A 76 18.12 -6.65 6.51
CA PRO A 76 18.51 -7.07 5.18
C PRO A 76 17.98 -8.48 4.86
N SER A 77 18.04 -8.87 3.58
CA SER A 77 17.76 -10.25 3.15
C SER A 77 19.04 -11.08 3.11
N GLY A 78 18.95 -12.35 3.51
CA GLY A 78 20.02 -13.34 3.32
C GLY A 78 20.09 -13.86 1.88
N TYR A 79 19.17 -13.43 1.01
CA TYR A 79 19.02 -13.87 -0.38
C TYR A 79 19.10 -15.41 -0.51
N HIS A 80 19.92 -15.91 -1.44
CA HIS A 80 20.06 -17.33 -1.72
C HIS A 80 21.08 -18.03 -0.80
N SER A 81 21.72 -17.32 0.13
CA SER A 81 22.76 -17.86 1.01
C SER A 81 22.23 -18.22 2.40
N TYR A 82 22.33 -19.49 2.78
CA TYR A 82 21.94 -19.96 4.12
C TYR A 82 22.75 -19.27 5.23
N ARG A 83 24.05 -19.10 5.02
CA ARG A 83 24.94 -18.43 5.99
C ARG A 83 24.57 -16.96 6.17
N GLY A 84 24.04 -16.31 5.12
CA GLY A 84 23.51 -14.95 5.19
C GLY A 84 22.29 -14.80 6.11
N TRP A 85 21.53 -15.88 6.35
CA TRP A 85 20.35 -15.85 7.23
C TRP A 85 20.68 -15.97 8.71
N LEU A 86 21.79 -16.61 9.09
CA LEU A 86 22.20 -16.76 10.49
C LEU A 86 22.26 -15.41 11.23
N PRO A 87 23.01 -14.39 10.77
CA PRO A 87 23.08 -13.11 11.47
C PRO A 87 21.73 -12.39 11.51
N ILE A 88 20.88 -12.56 10.50
CA ILE A 88 19.54 -11.97 10.46
C ILE A 88 18.66 -12.59 11.55
N ILE A 89 18.68 -13.91 11.68
CA ILE A 89 17.90 -14.63 12.70
C ILE A 89 18.31 -14.14 14.09
N PHE A 90 19.61 -14.12 14.40
CA PHE A 90 20.08 -13.70 15.73
C PHE A 90 19.88 -12.21 16.03
N ARG A 91 19.94 -11.34 15.02
CA ARG A 91 19.70 -9.90 15.19
C ARG A 91 18.23 -9.53 15.22
N SER A 92 17.35 -10.33 14.62
CA SER A 92 15.95 -9.94 14.43
C SER A 92 15.19 -9.64 15.74
N PRO A 93 15.41 -10.34 16.88
CA PRO A 93 14.74 -9.98 18.13
C PRO A 93 15.06 -8.56 18.61
N LEU A 94 16.23 -8.01 18.24
CA LEU A 94 16.62 -6.64 18.60
C LEU A 94 15.70 -5.59 17.96
N ALA A 95 14.95 -5.93 16.92
CA ALA A 95 13.95 -5.06 16.33
C ALA A 95 12.86 -4.64 17.34
N LEU A 96 12.62 -5.45 18.39
CA LEU A 96 11.72 -5.07 19.48
C LEU A 96 12.20 -3.84 20.25
N TRP A 97 13.52 -3.61 20.33
CA TRP A 97 14.14 -2.48 21.02
C TRP A 97 14.67 -1.40 20.06
N GLN A 98 14.32 -1.46 18.77
CA GLN A 98 14.70 -0.44 17.80
C GLN A 98 14.24 0.96 18.26
N ARG A 99 15.19 1.90 18.41
CA ARG A 99 14.87 3.32 18.67
C ARG A 99 14.35 3.96 17.39
N GLY A 100 13.42 4.91 17.52
CA GLY A 100 12.87 5.63 16.37
C GLY A 100 12.03 4.77 15.42
N PHE A 101 11.31 3.77 15.96
CA PHE A 101 10.40 2.96 15.15
C PHE A 101 9.35 3.87 14.46
N PRO A 102 9.09 3.69 13.15
CA PRO A 102 8.22 4.60 12.39
C PRO A 102 6.79 4.59 12.94
N LYS A 103 6.16 5.77 12.98
CA LYS A 103 4.74 5.93 13.31
C LYS A 103 3.84 5.35 12.22
N VAL A 104 4.26 5.46 10.97
CA VAL A 104 3.50 4.98 9.80
C VAL A 104 4.36 4.04 8.95
N LEU A 105 3.76 2.90 8.58
CA LEU A 105 4.31 1.95 7.63
C LEU A 105 3.50 1.98 6.34
N VAL A 106 4.12 2.37 5.23
CA VAL A 106 3.52 2.33 3.88
C VAL A 106 4.04 1.08 3.18
N LEU A 107 3.26 0.02 3.22
CA LEU A 107 3.71 -1.32 2.89
C LEU A 107 3.15 -1.81 1.55
N GLU A 108 4.02 -2.18 0.63
CA GLU A 108 3.63 -2.83 -0.62
C GLU A 108 3.36 -4.33 -0.39
N PHE A 109 2.20 -4.77 -0.86
CA PHE A 109 1.76 -6.17 -0.80
C PHE A 109 1.82 -6.74 -2.21
N GLY A 110 2.67 -7.75 -2.40
CA GLY A 110 2.83 -8.48 -3.65
C GLY A 110 2.17 -9.84 -3.55
N VAL A 111 1.26 -10.13 -4.47
CA VAL A 111 0.70 -11.47 -4.65
C VAL A 111 1.13 -12.00 -6.00
N SER A 112 1.69 -13.20 -5.99
CA SER A 112 2.10 -13.93 -7.18
C SER A 112 1.33 -15.25 -7.31
N ASP A 113 0.89 -15.83 -6.19
CA ASP A 113 0.12 -17.06 -6.17
C ASP A 113 -1.23 -16.89 -5.44
N PRO A 114 -2.24 -17.70 -5.77
CA PRO A 114 -3.50 -17.75 -5.04
C PRO A 114 -3.34 -17.98 -3.53
N GLY A 115 -4.10 -17.23 -2.75
CA GLY A 115 -4.12 -17.26 -1.29
C GLY A 115 -2.97 -16.53 -0.60
N GLU A 116 -2.07 -15.86 -1.33
CA GLU A 116 -0.97 -15.11 -0.73
C GLU A 116 -1.40 -13.88 0.05
N MET A 117 -2.44 -13.14 -0.40
CA MET A 117 -2.97 -11.99 0.34
C MET A 117 -3.43 -12.42 1.73
N LYS A 118 -4.10 -13.56 1.82
CA LYS A 118 -4.51 -14.16 3.11
C LYS A 118 -3.32 -14.43 4.01
N LYS A 119 -2.21 -14.94 3.45
CA LYS A 119 -0.98 -15.20 4.20
C LYS A 119 -0.29 -13.90 4.64
N LEU A 120 -0.21 -12.89 3.78
CA LEU A 120 0.32 -11.56 4.12
C LEU A 120 -0.48 -10.90 5.24
N LEU A 121 -1.81 -10.95 5.17
CA LEU A 121 -2.70 -10.39 6.17
C LEU A 121 -2.70 -11.15 7.51
N ALA A 122 -2.22 -12.39 7.51
CA ALA A 122 -1.94 -13.12 8.74
C ALA A 122 -0.69 -12.60 9.48
N ILE A 123 0.18 -11.86 8.79
CA ILE A 123 1.37 -11.20 9.35
C ILE A 123 1.00 -9.77 9.79
N VAL A 124 0.36 -9.01 8.89
CA VAL A 124 0.14 -7.57 9.03
C VAL A 124 -1.33 -7.23 8.81
N LYS A 125 -1.95 -6.49 9.74
CA LYS A 125 -3.32 -6.00 9.58
C LYS A 125 -3.33 -4.50 9.25
N PRO A 126 -3.59 -4.10 7.99
CA PRO A 126 -3.61 -2.70 7.62
C PRO A 126 -4.82 -1.95 8.18
N LYS A 127 -4.61 -0.69 8.58
CA LYS A 127 -5.69 0.26 8.90
C LYS A 127 -6.23 0.91 7.63
N MET A 128 -5.38 1.03 6.61
CA MET A 128 -5.76 1.56 5.30
C MET A 128 -5.26 0.66 4.18
N ALA A 129 -6.03 0.50 3.11
CA ALA A 129 -5.59 -0.19 1.90
C ALA A 129 -5.76 0.71 0.68
N VAL A 130 -4.72 0.81 -0.14
CA VAL A 130 -4.73 1.51 -1.43
C VAL A 130 -4.57 0.46 -2.52
N ILE A 131 -5.51 0.39 -3.46
CA ILE A 131 -5.38 -0.49 -4.63
C ILE A 131 -5.19 0.36 -5.88
N THR A 132 -4.03 0.21 -6.51
CA THR A 132 -3.58 1.02 -7.64
C THR A 132 -4.35 0.73 -8.94
N GLY A 133 -4.62 -0.56 -9.19
CA GLY A 133 -5.27 -1.05 -10.40
C GLY A 133 -5.10 -2.56 -10.57
N ILE A 134 -6.00 -3.16 -11.35
CA ILE A 134 -5.96 -4.58 -11.74
C ILE A 134 -5.92 -4.65 -13.27
N THR A 135 -4.81 -5.15 -13.79
CA THR A 135 -4.48 -5.32 -15.20
C THR A 135 -4.17 -6.79 -15.48
N GLN A 136 -4.36 -7.22 -16.73
CA GLN A 136 -4.13 -8.62 -17.17
C GLN A 136 -2.64 -9.01 -17.28
N ARG A 137 -1.71 -8.09 -17.00
CA ARG A 137 -0.28 -8.44 -16.97
C ARG A 137 -0.02 -9.29 -15.72
N TYR A 138 0.73 -10.39 -15.88
CA TYR A 138 1.18 -11.30 -14.81
C TYR A 138 0.16 -12.34 -14.31
N LEU A 139 -0.58 -12.98 -15.23
CA LEU A 139 -1.47 -14.12 -14.92
C LEU A 139 -0.74 -15.48 -14.89
N GLU A 140 0.59 -15.56 -14.96
CA GLU A 140 1.31 -16.83 -15.15
C GLU A 140 0.97 -17.93 -14.12
N ALA A 141 0.61 -17.55 -12.89
CA ALA A 141 0.24 -18.46 -11.81
C ALA A 141 -1.25 -18.39 -11.40
N PHE A 142 -2.04 -17.50 -12.01
CA PHE A 142 -3.47 -17.38 -11.75
C PHE A 142 -4.24 -18.04 -12.89
N SER A 143 -5.29 -18.80 -12.55
CA SER A 143 -6.13 -19.46 -13.56
C SER A 143 -6.85 -18.46 -14.46
N ASP A 144 -7.32 -17.36 -13.86
CA ASP A 144 -7.93 -16.22 -14.55
C ASP A 144 -7.76 -14.91 -13.75
N VAL A 145 -8.31 -13.82 -14.29
CA VAL A 145 -8.25 -12.50 -13.64
C VAL A 145 -9.14 -12.44 -12.39
N ASP A 146 -10.19 -13.24 -12.32
CA ASP A 146 -11.15 -13.21 -11.21
C ASP A 146 -10.53 -13.80 -9.93
N GLU A 147 -9.67 -14.81 -10.07
CA GLU A 147 -8.86 -15.32 -8.95
C GLU A 147 -7.92 -14.23 -8.38
N LEU A 148 -7.29 -13.44 -9.26
CA LEU A 148 -6.47 -12.29 -8.86
C LEU A 148 -7.32 -11.17 -8.22
N VAL A 149 -8.51 -10.91 -8.75
CA VAL A 149 -9.48 -9.97 -8.15
C VAL A 149 -9.85 -10.42 -6.74
N GLY A 150 -10.07 -11.72 -6.54
CA GLY A 150 -10.38 -12.33 -5.24
C GLY A 150 -9.34 -12.06 -4.16
N GLU A 151 -8.05 -11.98 -4.52
CA GLU A 151 -6.99 -11.56 -3.57
C GLU A 151 -7.21 -10.12 -3.08
N TYR A 152 -7.56 -9.19 -3.97
CA TYR A 152 -7.79 -7.79 -3.62
C TYR A 152 -9.13 -7.57 -2.90
N GLU A 153 -10.17 -8.32 -3.27
CA GLU A 153 -11.43 -8.38 -2.50
C GLU A 153 -11.17 -8.84 -1.06
N TYR A 154 -10.33 -9.86 -0.89
CA TYR A 154 -9.95 -10.35 0.43
C TYR A 154 -9.25 -9.27 1.25
N LEU A 155 -8.33 -8.50 0.64
CA LEU A 155 -7.68 -7.35 1.29
C LEU A 155 -8.71 -6.32 1.78
N VAL A 156 -9.56 -5.86 0.88
CA VAL A 156 -10.56 -4.81 1.16
C VAL A 156 -11.55 -5.24 2.23
N LYS A 157 -11.99 -6.51 2.21
CA LYS A 157 -12.88 -7.09 3.23
C LYS A 157 -12.24 -7.18 4.62
N LYS A 158 -10.90 -7.24 4.69
CA LYS A 158 -10.15 -7.39 5.95
C LYS A 158 -9.68 -6.07 6.55
N VAL A 159 -9.78 -4.95 5.84
CA VAL A 159 -9.60 -3.62 6.44
C VAL A 159 -10.67 -3.43 7.53
N ALA A 160 -10.26 -2.94 8.70
CA ALA A 160 -11.15 -2.75 9.83
C ALA A 160 -12.28 -1.75 9.50
N LYS A 161 -13.45 -1.88 10.13
CA LYS A 161 -14.62 -1.00 9.88
C LYS A 161 -14.31 0.50 9.99
N LYS A 162 -13.45 0.88 10.95
CA LYS A 162 -13.00 2.27 11.16
C LYS A 162 -11.82 2.68 10.24
N GLY A 163 -11.34 1.77 9.41
CA GLY A 163 -10.26 2.00 8.45
C GLY A 163 -10.71 2.74 7.20
N LEU A 164 -9.82 2.77 6.21
CA LEU A 164 -10.06 3.39 4.90
C LEU A 164 -9.59 2.49 3.77
N VAL A 165 -10.38 2.41 2.71
CA VAL A 165 -10.01 1.77 1.45
C VAL A 165 -9.97 2.85 0.37
N VAL A 166 -8.88 2.92 -0.40
CA VAL A 166 -8.64 3.91 -1.43
C VAL A 166 -8.48 3.20 -2.78
N LEU A 167 -9.35 3.49 -3.74
CA LEU A 167 -9.46 2.73 -4.99
C LEU A 167 -9.40 3.63 -6.21
N ASN A 168 -8.78 3.12 -7.28
CA ASN A 168 -8.85 3.74 -8.60
C ASN A 168 -10.24 3.52 -9.21
N TYR A 169 -11.04 4.57 -9.33
CA TYR A 169 -12.37 4.49 -9.91
C TYR A 169 -12.35 4.12 -11.40
N ASP A 170 -11.29 4.52 -12.11
CA ASP A 170 -11.16 4.32 -13.56
C ASP A 170 -10.87 2.86 -13.91
N ASN A 171 -10.49 2.05 -12.92
CA ASN A 171 -10.40 0.60 -13.06
C ASN A 171 -11.75 -0.06 -12.74
N ALA A 172 -12.46 -0.55 -13.76
CA ALA A 172 -13.79 -1.13 -13.62
C ALA A 172 -13.86 -2.29 -12.59
N ARG A 173 -12.81 -3.11 -12.48
CA ARG A 173 -12.75 -4.20 -11.49
C ARG A 173 -12.71 -3.67 -10.06
N LEU A 174 -12.04 -2.55 -9.83
CA LEU A 174 -12.00 -1.95 -8.49
C LEU A 174 -13.34 -1.37 -8.04
N ARG A 175 -14.21 -0.98 -8.97
CA ARG A 175 -15.60 -0.61 -8.63
C ARG A 175 -16.39 -1.82 -8.10
N VAL A 176 -16.10 -3.03 -8.59
CA VAL A 176 -16.68 -4.27 -8.06
C VAL A 176 -16.06 -4.61 -6.70
N VAL A 177 -14.72 -4.58 -6.60
CA VAL A 177 -13.98 -4.83 -5.33
C VAL A 177 -14.46 -3.91 -4.21
N ALA A 178 -14.82 -2.66 -4.51
CA ALA A 178 -15.34 -1.70 -3.54
C ALA A 178 -16.56 -2.23 -2.78
N LYS A 179 -17.41 -3.05 -3.42
CA LYS A 179 -18.63 -3.62 -2.80
C LYS A 179 -18.32 -4.60 -1.68
N GLN A 180 -17.10 -5.15 -1.63
CA GLN A 180 -16.65 -6.04 -0.57
C GLN A 180 -16.13 -5.31 0.68
N ALA A 181 -15.98 -3.98 0.61
CA ALA A 181 -15.46 -3.17 1.70
C ALA A 181 -16.43 -3.11 2.87
N ARG A 182 -15.88 -3.29 4.08
CA ARG A 182 -16.59 -3.00 5.35
C ARG A 182 -16.15 -1.67 5.96
N ALA A 183 -15.08 -1.10 5.43
CA ALA A 183 -14.50 0.17 5.82
C ALA A 183 -15.06 1.29 4.93
N ARG A 184 -14.74 2.54 5.26
CA ARG A 184 -15.01 3.67 4.35
C ARG A 184 -14.22 3.47 3.06
N VAL A 185 -14.83 3.85 1.93
CA VAL A 185 -14.19 3.82 0.62
C VAL A 185 -14.05 5.25 0.12
N LYS A 186 -12.85 5.60 -0.33
CA LYS A 186 -12.59 6.80 -1.11
C LYS A 186 -12.06 6.40 -2.49
N PHE A 187 -12.47 7.15 -3.49
CA PHE A 187 -12.05 6.96 -4.86
C PHE A 187 -11.10 8.06 -5.29
N PHE A 188 -10.20 7.71 -6.20
CA PHE A 188 -9.48 8.66 -7.04
C PHE A 188 -9.75 8.36 -8.51
N SER A 189 -9.76 9.40 -9.34
CA SER A 189 -10.10 9.30 -10.77
C SER A 189 -9.46 10.44 -11.58
N LEU A 190 -9.27 10.22 -12.87
CA LEU A 190 -8.97 11.25 -13.87
C LEU A 190 -10.18 11.66 -14.70
N GLN A 191 -11.39 11.20 -14.33
CA GLN A 191 -12.62 11.64 -14.96
C GLN A 191 -12.92 13.10 -14.59
N SER A 192 -13.52 13.80 -15.55
CA SER A 192 -13.88 15.21 -15.39
C SER A 192 -14.88 15.43 -14.26
N ASP A 193 -15.84 14.52 -14.08
CA ASP A 193 -16.98 14.68 -13.17
C ASP A 193 -17.00 13.62 -12.06
N CYS A 194 -17.55 13.99 -10.91
CA CYS A 194 -17.89 13.04 -9.87
C CYS A 194 -19.23 12.40 -10.23
N PRO A 195 -19.35 11.07 -10.29
CA PRO A 195 -20.64 10.42 -10.51
C PRO A 195 -21.64 10.82 -9.41
N GLU A 196 -22.90 11.02 -9.78
CA GLU A 196 -23.96 11.55 -8.90
C GLU A 196 -24.19 10.68 -7.66
N GLU A 197 -23.90 9.39 -7.74
CA GLU A 197 -24.04 8.45 -6.63
C GLU A 197 -22.97 8.60 -5.54
N PHE A 198 -21.91 9.39 -5.76
CA PHE A 198 -20.85 9.58 -4.78
C PHE A 198 -20.89 10.97 -4.13
N ASP A 199 -20.66 11.01 -2.82
CA ASP A 199 -20.31 12.23 -2.12
C ASP A 199 -18.93 12.72 -2.59
N VAL A 200 -18.84 13.98 -3.04
CA VAL A 200 -17.60 14.63 -3.49
C VAL A 200 -16.47 14.57 -2.46
N LYS A 201 -16.78 14.45 -1.16
CA LYS A 201 -15.79 14.25 -0.09
C LYS A 201 -15.10 12.90 -0.13
N ASN A 202 -15.68 11.94 -0.83
CA ASN A 202 -15.14 10.60 -1.00
C ASN A 202 -14.61 10.35 -2.42
N PHE A 203 -14.57 11.38 -3.28
CA PHE A 203 -14.19 11.23 -4.69
C PHE A 203 -13.19 12.32 -5.13
N TRP A 204 -11.92 11.94 -5.19
CA TRP A 204 -10.83 12.83 -5.58
C TRP A 204 -10.60 12.76 -7.08
N ARG A 205 -10.42 13.92 -7.71
CA ARG A 205 -10.21 14.03 -9.16
C ARG A 205 -8.93 14.77 -9.49
N ALA A 206 -8.33 14.44 -10.63
CA ALA A 206 -7.33 15.28 -11.23
C ALA A 206 -7.43 15.29 -12.76
N LYS A 207 -6.96 16.37 -13.37
CA LYS A 207 -6.89 16.52 -14.83
C LYS A 207 -5.54 17.10 -15.22
N GLU A 208 -4.94 16.56 -16.26
CA GLU A 208 -3.74 17.13 -16.89
C GLU A 208 -4.09 18.46 -17.58
N LEU A 209 -3.35 19.52 -17.25
CA LEU A 209 -3.49 20.83 -17.88
C LEU A 209 -2.41 21.08 -18.94
N GLY A 210 -1.26 20.44 -18.83
CA GLY A 210 -0.17 20.56 -19.80
C GLY A 210 1.21 20.35 -19.17
N ARG A 211 2.23 20.91 -19.81
CA ARG A 211 3.64 20.82 -19.35
C ARG A 211 4.00 22.03 -18.49
N GLY A 212 4.72 21.77 -17.40
CA GLY A 212 5.36 22.78 -16.57
C GLY A 212 6.87 22.87 -16.81
N GLU A 213 7.57 23.52 -15.89
CA GLU A 213 9.03 23.71 -15.92
C GLU A 213 9.80 22.41 -15.63
N ILE A 214 9.30 21.60 -14.69
CA ILE A 214 9.94 20.36 -14.21
C ILE A 214 9.17 19.09 -14.59
N GLY A 215 7.94 19.20 -15.10
CA GLY A 215 7.20 18.06 -15.63
C GLY A 215 5.78 18.40 -16.09
N GLU A 216 4.75 17.78 -15.48
CA GLU A 216 3.35 17.97 -15.85
C GLU A 216 2.57 18.78 -14.81
N ILE A 217 1.74 19.72 -15.30
CA ILE A 217 0.83 20.50 -14.46
C ILE A 217 -0.51 19.77 -14.39
N VAL A 218 -0.96 19.49 -13.18
CA VAL A 218 -2.24 18.84 -12.92
C VAL A 218 -3.14 19.72 -12.09
N GLN A 219 -4.41 19.81 -12.48
CA GLN A 219 -5.47 20.33 -11.64
C GLN A 219 -5.95 19.21 -10.72
N VAL A 220 -6.04 19.47 -9.42
CA VAL A 220 -6.59 18.53 -8.44
C VAL A 220 -7.86 19.13 -7.86
N VAL A 221 -8.92 18.33 -7.80
CA VAL A 221 -10.23 18.73 -7.28
C VAL A 221 -10.68 17.76 -6.20
N HIS A 222 -11.05 18.29 -5.04
CA HIS A 222 -11.59 17.54 -3.91
C HIS A 222 -12.57 18.39 -3.11
N ASP A 223 -13.79 17.90 -2.91
CA ASP A 223 -14.89 18.68 -2.31
C ASP A 223 -15.08 20.02 -3.07
N MET A 224 -14.97 21.16 -2.39
CA MET A 224 -15.00 22.50 -2.99
C MET A 224 -13.60 23.05 -3.32
N LEU A 225 -12.54 22.29 -3.06
CA LEU A 225 -11.17 22.73 -3.29
C LEU A 225 -10.73 22.37 -4.71
N ASP A 226 -10.05 23.33 -5.34
CA ASP A 226 -9.48 23.23 -6.68
C ASP A 226 -8.14 23.95 -6.69
N TRP A 227 -7.07 23.25 -7.07
CA TRP A 227 -5.73 23.83 -7.15
C TRP A 227 -4.89 23.15 -8.22
N GLN A 228 -3.83 23.83 -8.64
CA GLN A 228 -2.83 23.29 -9.56
C GLN A 228 -1.62 22.78 -8.78
N GLN A 229 -1.07 21.67 -9.24
CA GLN A 229 0.16 21.10 -8.73
C GLN A 229 1.03 20.64 -9.88
N GLU A 230 2.33 20.93 -9.79
CA GLU A 230 3.31 20.43 -10.74
C GLU A 230 3.92 19.12 -10.24
N LEU A 231 4.05 18.14 -11.14
CA LEU A 231 4.71 16.86 -10.93
C LEU A 231 6.03 16.84 -11.72
N ASP A 232 7.08 16.26 -11.15
CA ASP A 232 8.43 16.15 -11.73
C ASP A 232 8.59 15.00 -12.75
N ARG A 233 7.46 14.43 -13.19
CA ARG A 233 7.35 13.24 -14.05
C ARG A 233 6.09 13.37 -14.90
N PHE A 234 6.05 12.64 -16.02
CA PHE A 234 4.91 12.62 -16.93
C PHE A 234 4.14 11.30 -16.85
N GLY A 235 2.82 11.38 -16.89
CA GLY A 235 1.93 10.27 -17.20
C GLY A 235 0.94 9.94 -16.09
N GLN A 236 -0.25 9.49 -16.50
CA GLN A 236 -1.41 9.25 -15.65
C GLN A 236 -1.14 8.48 -14.35
N HIS A 237 -0.22 7.52 -14.36
CA HIS A 237 0.12 6.73 -13.17
C HIS A 237 0.77 7.56 -12.05
N HIS A 238 1.48 8.64 -12.38
CA HIS A 238 1.98 9.61 -11.41
C HIS A 238 0.86 10.46 -10.82
N ILE A 239 -0.10 10.88 -11.64
CA ILE A 239 -1.29 11.62 -11.20
C ILE A 239 -2.16 10.78 -10.26
N TYR A 240 -2.42 9.51 -10.61
CA TYR A 240 -3.13 8.60 -9.71
C TYR A 240 -2.40 8.38 -8.38
N ALA A 241 -1.07 8.25 -8.41
CA ALA A 241 -0.25 8.10 -7.21
C ALA A 241 -0.28 9.36 -6.34
N LEU A 242 -0.31 10.56 -6.95
CA LEU A 242 -0.49 11.83 -6.26
C LEU A 242 -1.83 11.84 -5.50
N LEU A 243 -2.93 11.55 -6.20
CA LEU A 243 -4.27 11.53 -5.58
C LEU A 243 -4.33 10.55 -4.40
N ALA A 244 -3.83 9.34 -4.57
CA ALA A 244 -3.77 8.36 -3.48
C ALA A 244 -2.92 8.86 -2.29
N GLY A 245 -1.79 9.51 -2.55
CA GLY A 245 -0.94 10.14 -1.53
C GLY A 245 -1.66 11.23 -0.75
N LEU A 246 -2.39 12.11 -1.45
CA LEU A 246 -3.17 13.18 -0.84
C LEU A 246 -4.31 12.64 0.01
N ILE A 247 -5.05 11.63 -0.46
CA ILE A 247 -6.12 10.97 0.31
C ILE A 247 -5.58 10.38 1.62
N VAL A 248 -4.48 9.62 1.53
CA VAL A 248 -3.88 8.99 2.72
C VAL A 248 -3.35 10.05 3.68
N LYS A 249 -2.72 11.11 3.17
CA LYS A 249 -2.25 12.25 3.97
C LYS A 249 -3.40 12.92 4.72
N GLU A 250 -4.49 13.26 4.02
CA GLU A 250 -5.66 13.91 4.61
C GLU A 250 -6.27 13.03 5.72
N GLU A 251 -6.42 11.73 5.47
CA GLU A 251 -6.99 10.79 6.43
C GLU A 251 -6.14 10.63 7.69
N ILE A 252 -4.81 10.55 7.55
CA ILE A 252 -3.92 10.42 8.71
C ILE A 252 -3.93 11.71 9.55
N LEU A 253 -3.89 12.88 8.93
CA LEU A 253 -3.95 14.16 9.65
C LEU A 253 -5.26 14.35 10.41
N LYS A 254 -6.39 13.90 9.84
CA LYS A 254 -7.69 13.91 10.54
C LYS A 254 -7.71 13.02 11.78
N GLN A 255 -6.90 11.96 11.83
CA GLN A 255 -6.84 11.06 12.99
C GLN A 255 -5.89 11.55 14.09
N GLU A 256 -4.97 12.48 13.80
CA GLU A 256 -4.10 13.09 14.82
C GLU A 256 -4.76 14.32 15.49
N ASN A 257 -5.71 14.96 14.81
CA ASN A 257 -6.44 16.14 15.31
C ASN A 257 -7.73 15.80 16.10
N VAL A 258 -7.95 14.52 16.43
CA VAL A 258 -9.11 14.01 17.20
C VAL A 258 -8.60 13.26 18.41
#